data_AF-A0A432DU00-F1
#
_entry.id   AF-A0A432DU00-F1
#
_cell.length_a   1.000
_cell.length_b   1.000
_cell.length_c   1.000
_cell.angle_alpha   90.00
_cell.angle_beta   90.00
_cell.angle_gamma   90.00
#
_symmetry.space_group_name_H-M   'P 1'
#
loop_
_entity.id
_entity.type
_entity.pdbx_description
1 polymer ?
#
loop_
_entity_poly.entity_id
_entity_poly.type
_entity_poly.pdbx_seq_one_letter_code
_entity_poly.pdbx_strand_id
1 'polypeptide(L)'
;MKTLVQKNGRNSTYFEIKEDGVFVKNNFTKELHEYKVHFEDIYDDETVFRKSKDWVLLAIAISAVFNSILLTIVINESYKLSTSSGMIVFVLAMIPSLMITALCNNEFKVASSKSLAAAKPIIFSYFKKEMEEVDSFIAEIRKCKRDYYLKEYYKVDNLIPIPTQIARIHWLYESKYISESDAQFIIDELETRRIIKGQ
;
A
#
# COMPACT_ATOMS: atom_id res chain seq x y z
N MET A 1 -5.23 5.76 -18.15
CA MET A 1 -4.67 6.21 -16.86
C MET A 1 -5.49 5.56 -15.75
N LYS A 2 -4.84 4.83 -14.83
CA LYS A 2 -5.52 4.13 -13.72
C LYS A 2 -5.09 4.75 -12.39
N THR A 3 -6.06 4.94 -11.50
CA THR A 3 -5.87 5.66 -10.23
C THR A 3 -6.47 4.88 -9.09
N LEU A 4 -5.84 4.90 -7.92
CA LEU A 4 -6.33 4.31 -6.69
C LEU A 4 -6.32 5.35 -5.58
N VAL A 5 -7.42 5.47 -4.81
CA VAL A 5 -7.52 6.41 -3.71
C VAL A 5 -7.83 5.68 -2.42
N GLN A 6 -6.90 5.74 -1.46
CA GLN A 6 -7.02 5.11 -0.17
C GLN A 6 -7.27 6.18 0.89
N LYS A 7 -8.28 5.99 1.74
CA LYS A 7 -8.56 6.86 2.88
C LYS A 7 -8.32 6.09 4.17
N ASN A 8 -7.41 6.59 5.00
CA ASN A 8 -7.13 6.04 6.32
C ASN A 8 -7.32 7.12 7.39
N GLY A 9 -8.51 7.15 7.99
CA GLY A 9 -8.87 8.17 8.97
C GLY A 9 -8.89 9.57 8.37
N ARG A 10 -7.98 10.44 8.82
CA ARG A 10 -7.80 11.82 8.32
C ARG A 10 -6.77 11.95 7.18
N ASN A 11 -6.09 10.85 6.85
CA ASN A 11 -5.07 10.83 5.81
C ASN A 11 -5.66 10.21 4.54
N SER A 12 -5.19 10.67 3.39
CA SER A 12 -5.50 10.02 2.11
C SER A 12 -4.25 9.84 1.27
N THR A 13 -4.16 8.70 0.60
CA THR A 13 -3.11 8.41 -0.36
C THR A 13 -3.75 8.21 -1.73
N TYR A 14 -3.19 8.89 -2.71
CA TYR A 14 -3.57 8.80 -4.11
C TYR A 14 -2.43 8.18 -4.90
N PHE A 15 -2.75 7.17 -5.70
CA PHE A 15 -1.82 6.52 -6.61
C PHE A 15 -2.30 6.70 -8.04
N GLU A 16 -1.37 6.95 -8.95
CA GLU A 16 -1.62 7.05 -10.38
C GLU A 16 -0.53 6.33 -11.15
N ILE A 17 -0.92 5.40 -12.02
CA ILE A 17 0.01 4.72 -12.92
C ILE A 17 0.23 5.59 -14.14
N LYS A 18 1.48 6.02 -14.35
CA LYS A 18 1.96 6.80 -15.49
C LYS A 18 2.74 5.90 -16.45
N GLU A 19 3.19 6.47 -17.57
CA GLU A 19 3.85 5.69 -18.64
C GLU A 19 5.20 5.09 -18.21
N ASP A 20 5.90 5.74 -17.29
CA ASP A 20 7.28 5.42 -16.87
C ASP A 20 7.39 5.13 -15.36
N GLY A 21 6.27 5.00 -14.66
CA GLY A 21 6.27 4.71 -13.23
C GLY A 21 4.94 4.97 -12.52
N VAL A 22 5.00 4.98 -11.20
CA VAL A 22 3.84 5.19 -10.32
C VAL A 22 4.01 6.51 -9.57
N PHE A 23 3.02 7.40 -9.70
CA PHE A 23 2.94 8.63 -8.94
C PHE A 23 2.15 8.39 -7.65
N VAL A 24 2.69 8.87 -6.53
CA VAL A 24 2.12 8.74 -5.20
C VAL A 24 1.98 10.11 -4.58
N LYS A 25 0.78 10.41 -4.10
CA LYS A 25 0.45 11.64 -3.38
C LYS A 25 -0.16 11.30 -2.03
N ASN A 26 0.56 11.61 -0.97
CA ASN A 26 0.09 11.47 0.39
C ASN A 26 -0.36 12.82 0.94
N ASN A 27 -1.64 12.90 1.31
CA ASN A 27 -2.21 14.02 2.04
C ASN A 27 -2.25 13.65 3.53
N PHE A 28 -1.26 14.11 4.29
CA PHE A 28 -1.30 14.11 5.75
C PHE A 28 -1.88 15.44 6.24
N THR A 29 -2.46 15.45 7.44
CA THR A 29 -3.25 16.59 7.97
C THR A 29 -2.51 17.94 8.06
N LYS A 30 -1.21 18.00 7.73
CA LYS A 30 -0.42 19.23 7.59
C LYS A 30 0.66 19.20 6.49
N GLU A 31 0.82 18.09 5.78
CA GLU A 31 1.92 17.90 4.83
C GLU A 31 1.44 17.13 3.60
N LEU A 32 1.78 17.66 2.44
CA LEU A 32 1.50 17.07 1.15
C LEU A 32 2.82 16.51 0.60
N HIS A 33 2.92 15.20 0.54
CA HIS A 33 4.09 14.50 0.03
C HIS A 33 3.77 13.90 -1.33
N GLU A 34 4.37 14.46 -2.37
CA GLU A 34 4.27 13.95 -3.73
C GLU A 34 5.61 13.36 -4.15
N TYR A 35 5.57 12.14 -4.71
CA TYR A 35 6.75 11.51 -5.27
C TYR A 35 6.36 10.57 -6.41
N LYS A 36 7.31 10.34 -7.30
CA LYS A 36 7.19 9.39 -8.40
C LYS A 36 8.24 8.30 -8.20
N VAL A 37 7.82 7.06 -8.41
CA VAL A 37 8.72 5.90 -8.41
C VAL A 37 8.76 5.37 -9.84
N HIS A 38 9.94 5.36 -10.46
CA HIS A 38 10.10 4.84 -11.81
C HIS A 38 9.97 3.32 -11.83
N PHE A 39 9.57 2.75 -12.96
CA PHE A 39 9.45 1.30 -13.10
C PHE A 39 10.77 0.55 -12.87
N GLU A 40 11.89 1.21 -13.14
CA GLU A 40 13.27 0.76 -12.88
C GLU A 40 13.58 0.59 -11.40
N ASP A 41 12.97 1.44 -10.57
CA ASP A 41 13.17 1.43 -9.13
C ASP A 41 12.19 0.50 -8.41
N ILE A 42 11.27 -0.16 -9.13
CA ILE A 42 10.26 -1.07 -8.57
C ILE A 42 10.76 -2.51 -8.70
N TYR A 43 10.99 -3.18 -7.57
CA TYR A 43 11.36 -4.59 -7.51
C TYR A 43 10.12 -5.49 -7.52
N ASP A 44 10.30 -6.77 -7.86
CA ASP A 44 9.18 -7.72 -7.96
C ASP A 44 8.71 -8.26 -6.60
N ASP A 45 9.48 -7.99 -5.54
CA ASP A 45 9.20 -8.40 -4.17
C ASP A 45 8.03 -7.61 -3.57
N GLU A 46 7.06 -8.35 -3.02
CA GLU A 46 5.98 -7.82 -2.22
C GLU A 46 6.15 -8.23 -0.76
N THR A 47 5.97 -7.28 0.16
CA THR A 47 5.90 -7.55 1.59
C THR A 47 4.50 -7.26 2.11
N VAL A 48 3.91 -8.22 2.80
CA VAL A 48 2.56 -8.09 3.39
C VAL A 48 2.72 -7.85 4.89
N PHE A 49 2.39 -6.65 5.33
CA PHE A 49 2.35 -6.29 6.75
C PHE A 49 0.90 -6.36 7.23
N ARG A 50 0.63 -7.30 8.14
CA ARG A 50 -0.66 -7.38 8.83
C ARG A 50 -0.54 -6.64 10.15
N LYS A 51 -1.22 -5.50 10.29
CA LYS A 51 -1.31 -4.81 11.59
C LYS A 51 -2.15 -5.70 12.51
N SER A 52 -1.57 -6.14 13.63
CA SER A 52 -2.32 -6.81 14.69
C SER A 52 -3.06 -5.77 15.54
N LYS A 53 -4.16 -6.19 16.18
CA LYS A 53 -4.87 -5.33 17.13
C LYS A 53 -3.95 -5.04 18.31
N ASP A 54 -3.83 -3.77 18.69
CA ASP A 54 -3.11 -3.39 19.91
C ASP A 54 -3.95 -3.80 21.13
N TRP A 55 -3.57 -4.91 21.74
CA TRP A 55 -4.22 -5.45 22.93
C TRP A 55 -4.02 -4.56 24.16
N VAL A 56 -2.92 -3.81 24.24
CA VAL A 56 -2.67 -2.88 25.34
C VAL A 56 -3.64 -1.72 25.26
N LEU A 57 -3.82 -1.14 24.06
CA LEU A 57 -4.78 -0.07 23.83
C LEU A 57 -6.22 -0.51 24.13
N LEU A 58 -6.57 -1.74 23.75
CA LEU A 58 -7.87 -2.34 24.08
C LEU A 58 -8.05 -2.51 25.59
N ALA A 59 -7.03 -2.99 26.29
CA ALA A 59 -7.06 -3.17 27.74
C ALA A 59 -7.20 -1.82 28.47
N ILE A 60 -6.52 -0.77 28.00
CA ILE A 60 -6.65 0.59 28.55
C ILE A 60 -8.08 1.11 28.37
N ALA A 61 -8.68 0.93 27.19
CA ALA A 61 -10.06 1.37 26.95
C ALA A 61 -11.06 0.65 27.87
N ILE A 62 -10.92 -0.67 28.01
CA ILE A 62 -11.74 -1.47 28.93
C ILE A 62 -11.53 -1.03 30.39
N SER A 63 -10.27 -0.84 30.79
CA SER A 63 -9.91 -0.40 32.14
C SER A 63 -10.47 0.99 32.46
N ALA A 64 -10.43 1.94 31.52
CA ALA A 64 -10.99 3.27 31.71
C ALA A 64 -12.51 3.24 31.95
N VAL A 65 -13.25 2.41 31.21
CA VAL A 65 -14.69 2.22 31.42
C VAL A 65 -14.96 1.58 32.78
N PHE A 66 -14.23 0.52 33.12
CA PHE A 66 -14.41 -0.18 34.40
C PHE A 66 -14.12 0.73 35.60
N ASN A 67 -13.02 1.49 35.55
CA ASN A 67 -12.68 2.46 36.59
C ASN A 67 -13.70 3.58 36.72
N SER A 68 -14.30 4.03 35.61
CA SER A 68 -15.37 5.05 35.64
C SER A 68 -16.62 4.54 36.37
N ILE A 69 -16.99 3.27 36.14
CA ILE A 69 -18.11 2.62 36.83
C ILE A 69 -17.79 2.47 38.32
N LEU A 70 -16.59 1.98 38.66
CA LEU A 70 -16.18 1.75 40.05
C LEU A 70 -16.10 3.06 40.85
N LEU A 71 -15.53 4.11 40.26
CA LEU A 71 -15.51 5.46 40.83
C LEU A 71 -16.92 5.97 41.12
N THR A 72 -17.86 5.75 40.20
CA THR A 72 -19.27 6.14 40.39
C THR A 72 -19.89 5.44 41.59
N ILE A 73 -19.66 4.12 41.74
CA ILE A 73 -20.17 3.34 42.88
C ILE A 73 -19.62 3.89 44.19
N VAL A 74 -18.30 4.09 44.28
CA VAL A 74 -17.64 4.61 45.49
C VAL A 74 -18.18 5.99 45.88
N ILE A 75 -18.37 6.90 44.93
CA ILE A 75 -18.92 8.23 45.19
C ILE A 75 -20.38 8.11 45.66
N ASN A 76 -21.18 7.28 45.00
CA ASN A 76 -22.59 7.12 45.33
C ASN A 76 -22.79 6.56 46.75
N GLU A 77 -21.99 5.57 47.14
CA GLU A 77 -22.02 5.00 48.50
C GLU A 77 -21.48 5.97 49.55
N SER A 78 -20.37 6.67 49.26
CA SER A 78 -19.72 7.58 50.21
C SER A 78 -20.60 8.79 50.56
N TYR A 79 -21.32 9.33 49.57
CA TYR A 79 -22.15 10.53 49.73
C TYR A 79 -23.64 10.22 49.85
N LYS A 80 -24.04 8.94 49.83
CA LYS A 80 -25.44 8.48 49.89
C LYS A 80 -26.35 9.26 48.92
N LEU A 81 -25.91 9.40 47.67
CA LEU A 81 -26.62 10.24 46.72
C LEU A 81 -27.98 9.63 46.38
N SER A 82 -28.95 10.49 46.08
CA SER A 82 -30.22 10.06 45.50
C SER A 82 -30.01 9.47 44.11
N THR A 83 -30.93 8.62 43.64
CA THR A 83 -30.86 8.00 42.31
C THR A 83 -30.66 9.02 41.18
N SER A 84 -31.32 10.18 41.26
CA SER A 84 -31.17 11.25 40.26
C SER A 84 -29.78 11.89 40.29
N SER A 85 -29.24 12.14 41.48
CA SER A 85 -27.89 12.73 41.65
C SER A 85 -26.79 11.74 41.26
N GLY A 86 -26.96 10.45 41.58
CA GLY A 86 -26.04 9.39 41.18
C GLY A 86 -25.96 9.21 39.67
N MET A 87 -27.09 9.35 38.95
CA MET A 87 -27.09 9.34 37.48
C MET A 87 -26.30 10.49 36.87
N ILE A 88 -26.34 11.69 37.47
CA ILE A 88 -25.55 12.83 37.01
C ILE A 88 -24.04 12.55 37.17
N VAL A 89 -23.64 12.03 38.34
CA VAL A 89 -22.24 11.66 38.61
C VAL A 89 -21.77 10.57 37.65
N PHE A 90 -22.60 9.57 37.38
CA PHE A 90 -22.29 8.51 36.41
C PHE A 90 -22.00 9.08 35.01
N VAL A 91 -22.86 9.96 34.51
CA VAL A 91 -22.68 10.57 33.20
C VAL A 91 -21.37 11.36 33.15
N LEU A 92 -21.08 12.16 34.18
CA LEU A 92 -19.84 12.92 34.26
C LEU A 92 -18.59 12.04 34.31
N ALA A 93 -18.63 10.96 35.10
CA ALA A 93 -17.53 10.00 35.21
C ALA A 93 -17.28 9.22 33.91
N MET A 94 -18.29 9.06 33.07
CA MET A 94 -18.18 8.36 31.78
C MET A 94 -17.62 9.23 30.65
N ILE A 95 -17.64 10.57 30.75
CA ILE A 95 -17.14 11.45 29.68
C ILE A 95 -15.67 11.15 29.30
N PRO A 96 -14.72 11.01 30.25
CA PRO A 96 -13.33 10.69 29.93
C PRO A 96 -13.16 9.32 29.26
N SER A 97 -13.88 8.29 29.73
CA SER A 97 -13.79 6.95 29.14
C SER A 97 -14.38 6.90 27.73
N LEU A 98 -15.46 7.65 27.47
CA LEU A 98 -16.01 7.83 26.13
C LEU A 98 -15.05 8.58 25.21
N MET A 99 -14.35 9.62 25.68
CA MET A 99 -13.33 10.31 24.90
C MET A 99 -12.16 9.39 24.54
N ILE A 100 -11.63 8.62 25.50
CA ILE A 100 -10.55 7.65 25.24
C ILE A 100 -11.01 6.63 24.20
N THR A 101 -12.21 6.06 24.36
CA THR A 101 -12.75 5.06 23.43
C THR A 101 -12.95 5.64 22.02
N ALA A 102 -13.44 6.88 21.92
CA ALA A 102 -13.64 7.55 20.64
C ALA A 102 -12.31 7.85 19.92
N LEU A 103 -11.28 8.27 20.66
CA LEU A 103 -9.94 8.50 20.12
C LEU A 103 -9.28 7.19 19.66
N CYS A 104 -9.44 6.11 20.43
CA CYS A 104 -8.90 4.79 20.09
C CYS A 104 -9.66 4.06 18.98
N ASN A 105 -10.86 4.50 18.59
CA ASN A 105 -11.72 3.82 17.61
C ASN A 105 -11.07 3.63 16.24
N ASN A 106 -10.23 4.58 15.80
CA ASN A 106 -9.50 4.45 14.53
C ASN A 106 -8.34 3.46 14.62
N GLU A 107 -7.68 3.34 15.77
CA GLU A 107 -6.61 2.34 16.01
C GLU A 107 -7.17 0.91 16.07
N PHE A 108 -8.45 0.75 16.44
CA PHE A 108 -9.12 -0.56 16.46
C PHE A 108 -9.52 -1.08 15.07
N LYS A 109 -9.47 -0.26 14.02
CA LYS A 109 -9.68 -0.73 12.65
C LYS A 109 -8.42 -1.40 12.14
N VAL A 110 -8.50 -2.72 11.96
CA VAL A 110 -7.41 -3.53 11.41
C VAL A 110 -7.24 -3.20 9.93
N ALA A 111 -6.41 -2.21 9.63
CA ALA A 111 -5.90 -1.96 8.28
C ALA A 111 -4.67 -2.85 8.09
N SER A 112 -4.70 -3.71 7.07
CA SER A 112 -3.49 -4.38 6.58
C SER A 112 -2.79 -3.46 5.60
N SER A 113 -1.50 -3.68 5.38
CA SER A 113 -0.75 -2.96 4.36
C SER A 113 0.08 -3.90 3.50
N LYS A 114 0.06 -3.67 2.20
CA LYS A 114 0.97 -4.29 1.24
C LYS A 114 2.02 -3.26 0.84
N SER A 115 3.28 -3.64 0.82
CA SER A 115 4.37 -2.78 0.37
C SER A 115 5.05 -3.42 -0.83
N LEU A 116 5.06 -2.67 -1.93
CA LEU A 116 5.86 -3.02 -3.10
C LEU A 116 7.29 -2.53 -2.85
N ALA A 117 8.25 -3.43 -2.95
CA ALA A 117 9.66 -3.08 -2.77
C ALA A 117 10.08 -2.13 -3.89
N ALA A 118 10.65 -0.99 -3.52
CA ALA A 118 11.18 -0.01 -4.46
C ALA A 118 12.21 0.88 -3.76
N ALA A 119 12.99 1.66 -4.52
CA ALA A 119 13.90 2.67 -3.97
C ALA A 119 13.21 3.58 -2.93
N LYS A 120 11.93 3.90 -3.20
CA LYS A 120 10.99 4.41 -2.19
C LYS A 120 9.76 3.50 -2.13
N PRO A 121 9.55 2.75 -1.03
CA PRO A 121 8.46 1.77 -0.95
C PRO A 121 7.09 2.36 -1.25
N ILE A 122 6.29 1.63 -2.01
CA ILE A 122 4.90 1.99 -2.33
C ILE A 122 4.01 1.18 -1.39
N ILE A 123 3.44 1.86 -0.39
CA ILE A 123 2.67 1.23 0.68
C ILE A 123 1.17 1.44 0.43
N PHE A 124 0.45 0.34 0.23
CA PHE A 124 -0.99 0.29 0.07
C PHE A 124 -1.64 -0.11 1.39
N SER A 125 -2.48 0.76 1.95
CA SER A 125 -3.26 0.46 3.16
C SER A 125 -4.68 0.04 2.77
N TYR A 126 -5.15 -1.10 3.28
CA TYR A 126 -6.46 -1.63 2.91
C TYR A 126 -7.18 -2.31 4.07
N PHE A 127 -8.51 -2.20 4.04
CA PHE A 127 -9.39 -3.09 4.80
C PHE A 127 -9.66 -4.37 4.01
N LYS A 128 -10.13 -5.42 4.68
CA LYS A 128 -10.43 -6.72 4.02
C LYS A 128 -11.33 -6.58 2.78
N LYS A 129 -12.27 -5.63 2.79
CA LYS A 129 -13.19 -5.33 1.69
C LYS A 129 -12.53 -4.66 0.46
N GLU A 130 -11.38 -4.02 0.66
CA GLU A 130 -10.61 -3.29 -0.38
C GLU A 130 -9.44 -4.13 -0.91
N MET A 131 -9.25 -5.35 -0.37
CA MET A 131 -8.11 -6.21 -0.72
C MET A 131 -8.08 -6.53 -2.22
N GLU A 132 -9.22 -6.89 -2.82
CA GLU A 132 -9.29 -7.21 -4.26
C GLU A 132 -8.95 -5.99 -5.14
N GLU A 133 -9.38 -4.79 -4.73
CA GLU A 133 -9.07 -3.55 -5.45
C GLU A 133 -7.57 -3.25 -5.42
N VAL A 134 -6.94 -3.40 -4.25
CA VAL A 134 -5.49 -3.24 -4.11
C VAL A 134 -4.72 -4.29 -4.91
N ASP A 135 -5.16 -5.54 -4.86
CA ASP A 135 -4.50 -6.65 -5.57
C ASP A 135 -4.61 -6.46 -7.09
N SER A 136 -5.77 -6.00 -7.57
CA SER A 136 -5.96 -5.63 -8.97
C SER A 136 -5.05 -4.45 -9.36
N PHE A 137 -4.94 -3.43 -8.52
CA PHE A 137 -4.07 -2.28 -8.81
C PHE A 137 -2.59 -2.65 -8.85
N ILE A 138 -2.12 -3.51 -7.94
CA ILE A 138 -0.74 -4.02 -7.95
C ILE A 138 -0.48 -4.87 -9.21
N ALA A 139 -1.43 -5.72 -9.61
CA ALA A 139 -1.33 -6.48 -10.86
C ALA A 139 -1.24 -5.54 -12.08
N GLU A 140 -1.97 -4.43 -12.07
CA GLU A 140 -1.89 -3.41 -13.11
C GLU A 140 -0.55 -2.68 -13.13
N ILE A 141 0.05 -2.36 -11.97
CA ILE A 141 1.41 -1.81 -11.92
C ILE A 141 2.40 -2.76 -12.60
N ARG A 142 2.34 -4.05 -12.26
CA ARG A 142 3.20 -5.08 -12.87
C ARG A 142 2.99 -5.19 -14.38
N LYS A 143 1.73 -5.14 -14.83
CA LYS A 143 1.40 -5.15 -16.25
C LYS A 143 1.98 -3.91 -16.97
N CYS A 144 1.77 -2.72 -16.43
CA CYS A 144 2.30 -1.49 -17.02
C CYS A 144 3.83 -1.45 -17.01
N LYS A 145 4.47 -1.96 -15.96
CA LYS A 145 5.94 -2.16 -15.91
C LYS A 145 6.40 -3.06 -17.05
N ARG A 146 5.76 -4.22 -17.24
CA ARG A 146 6.05 -5.14 -18.34
C ARG A 146 5.87 -4.45 -19.70
N ASP A 147 4.75 -3.78 -19.92
CA ASP A 147 4.43 -3.10 -21.18
C ASP A 147 5.44 -1.98 -21.49
N TYR A 148 5.90 -1.25 -20.47
CA TYR A 148 6.97 -0.26 -20.58
C TYR A 148 8.28 -0.89 -21.06
N TYR A 149 8.74 -1.97 -20.41
CA TYR A 149 9.97 -2.66 -20.81
C TYR A 149 9.87 -3.30 -22.20
N LEU A 150 8.73 -3.87 -22.57
CA LEU A 150 8.52 -4.40 -23.91
C LEU A 150 8.57 -3.27 -24.95
N LYS A 151 7.92 -2.13 -24.69
CA LYS A 151 7.94 -0.99 -25.59
C LYS A 151 9.35 -0.43 -25.79
N GLU A 152 10.20 -0.46 -24.77
CA GLU A 152 11.54 0.12 -24.82
C GLU A 152 12.60 -0.86 -25.38
N TYR A 153 12.53 -2.14 -25.00
CA TYR A 153 13.60 -3.10 -25.24
C TYR A 153 13.23 -4.21 -26.24
N TYR A 154 11.95 -4.48 -26.49
CA TYR A 154 11.48 -5.49 -27.46
C TYR A 154 11.31 -4.89 -28.86
N LYS A 155 12.35 -4.21 -29.35
CA LYS A 155 12.36 -3.60 -30.69
C LYS A 155 13.70 -3.84 -31.36
N VAL A 156 13.65 -4.15 -32.65
CA VAL A 156 14.85 -4.22 -33.48
C VAL A 156 15.22 -2.82 -33.95
N ASP A 157 16.35 -2.31 -33.47
CA ASP A 157 16.89 -0.99 -33.83
C ASP A 157 18.16 -1.14 -34.64
N ASN A 158 18.21 -0.53 -35.83
CA ASN A 158 19.40 -0.59 -36.69
C ASN A 158 20.58 0.23 -36.14
N LEU A 159 20.34 1.15 -35.20
CA LEU A 159 21.38 2.00 -34.60
C LEU A 159 22.06 1.33 -33.40
N ILE A 160 21.47 0.27 -32.86
CA ILE A 160 22.00 -0.44 -31.70
C ILE A 160 22.78 -1.67 -32.17
N PRO A 161 24.00 -1.92 -31.68
CA PRO A 161 24.74 -3.13 -32.02
C PRO A 161 23.93 -4.40 -31.74
N ILE A 162 23.97 -5.36 -32.65
CA ILE A 162 23.25 -6.63 -32.54
C ILE A 162 23.54 -7.36 -31.21
N PRO A 163 24.81 -7.43 -30.72
CA PRO A 163 25.09 -8.04 -29.42
C PRO A 163 24.34 -7.37 -28.24
N THR A 164 24.20 -6.04 -28.27
CA THR A 164 23.46 -5.29 -27.24
C THR A 164 21.96 -5.57 -27.32
N GLN A 165 21.42 -5.75 -28.53
CA GLN A 165 20.01 -6.12 -28.70
C GLN A 165 19.75 -7.53 -28.18
N ILE A 166 20.61 -8.50 -28.48
CA ILE A 166 20.51 -9.88 -27.96
C ILE A 166 20.56 -9.87 -26.42
N ALA A 167 21.47 -9.11 -25.81
CA ALA A 167 21.54 -8.98 -24.35
C ALA A 167 20.24 -8.43 -23.74
N ARG A 168 19.59 -7.46 -24.40
CA ARG A 168 18.28 -6.94 -23.98
C ARG A 168 17.19 -8.00 -24.04
N ILE A 169 17.16 -8.82 -25.10
CA ILE A 169 16.19 -9.92 -25.22
C ILE A 169 16.42 -10.97 -24.14
N HIS A 170 17.67 -11.34 -23.86
CA HIS A 170 17.99 -12.23 -22.74
C HIS A 170 17.49 -11.67 -21.40
N TRP A 171 17.75 -10.39 -21.15
CA TRP A 171 17.27 -9.74 -19.92
C TRP A 171 15.74 -9.74 -19.81
N LEU A 172 15.02 -9.48 -20.90
CA LEU A 172 13.55 -9.56 -20.93
C LEU A 172 13.04 -10.98 -20.62
N TYR A 173 13.76 -12.01 -21.08
CA TYR A 173 13.45 -13.41 -20.79
C TYR A 173 13.75 -13.77 -19.34
N GLU A 174 14.93 -13.43 -18.83
CA GLU A 174 15.33 -13.66 -17.43
C GLU A 174 14.37 -12.97 -16.44
N SER A 175 13.89 -11.77 -16.79
CA SER A 175 12.90 -11.01 -16.04
C SER A 175 11.45 -11.49 -16.24
N LYS A 176 11.24 -12.57 -17.02
CA LYS A 176 9.93 -13.20 -17.31
C LYS A 176 8.94 -12.27 -18.01
N TYR A 177 9.42 -11.27 -18.77
CA TYR A 177 8.56 -10.38 -19.55
C TYR A 177 8.17 -10.98 -20.91
N ILE A 178 8.96 -11.92 -21.44
CA ILE A 178 8.69 -12.65 -22.68
C ILE A 178 8.83 -14.15 -22.48
N SER A 179 8.21 -14.95 -23.34
CA SER A 179 8.37 -16.41 -23.32
C SER A 179 9.68 -16.84 -23.97
N GLU A 180 10.10 -18.08 -23.74
CA GLU A 180 11.27 -18.67 -24.41
C GLU A 180 11.10 -18.66 -25.94
N SER A 181 9.90 -18.99 -26.43
CA SER A 181 9.61 -18.96 -27.87
C SER A 181 9.70 -17.55 -28.47
N ASP A 182 9.23 -16.53 -27.74
CA ASP A 182 9.34 -15.14 -28.18
C ASP A 182 10.81 -14.68 -28.22
N ALA A 183 11.59 -15.09 -27.22
CA ALA A 183 13.01 -14.76 -27.13
C ALA A 183 13.80 -15.40 -28.29
N GLN A 184 13.60 -16.70 -28.53
CA GLN A 184 14.25 -17.44 -29.63
C GLN A 184 13.92 -16.81 -30.98
N PHE A 185 12.64 -16.53 -31.23
CA PHE A 185 12.20 -15.93 -32.50
C PHE A 185 12.92 -14.61 -32.83
N ILE A 186 13.04 -13.70 -31.85
CA ILE A 186 13.71 -12.41 -32.07
C ILE A 186 15.23 -12.56 -32.20
N ILE A 187 15.84 -13.45 -31.41
CA ILE A 187 17.29 -13.71 -31.48
C ILE A 187 17.66 -14.26 -32.86
N ASP A 188 16.89 -15.23 -33.37
CA ASP A 188 17.11 -15.80 -34.71
C ASP A 188 16.97 -14.74 -35.81
N GLU A 189 16.00 -13.83 -35.68
CA GLU A 189 15.84 -12.70 -36.61
C GLU A 189 17.06 -11.76 -36.58
N LEU A 190 17.56 -11.43 -35.38
CA LEU A 190 18.74 -10.59 -35.19
C LEU A 190 20.01 -11.24 -35.75
N GLU A 191 20.21 -12.54 -35.54
CA GLU A 191 21.36 -13.29 -36.08
C GLU A 191 21.31 -13.41 -37.59
N THR A 192 20.13 -13.70 -38.16
CA THR A 192 19.93 -13.73 -39.61
C THR A 192 20.29 -12.38 -40.24
N ARG A 193 19.88 -11.27 -39.61
CA ARG A 193 20.25 -9.91 -40.05
C ARG A 193 21.74 -9.64 -39.93
N ARG A 194 22.42 -10.16 -38.89
CA ARG A 194 23.88 -10.06 -38.74
C ARG A 194 24.58 -10.70 -39.93
N ILE A 195 24.18 -11.92 -40.28
CA ILE A 195 24.72 -12.69 -41.40
C ILE A 195 24.51 -11.96 -42.73
N ILE A 196 23.30 -11.45 -42.99
CA ILE A 196 22.97 -10.72 -44.23
C ILE A 196 23.77 -9.42 -44.36
N LYS A 197 23.99 -8.69 -43.26
CA LYS A 197 24.72 -7.42 -43.26
C LYS A 197 26.24 -7.57 -43.17
N GLY A 198 26.76 -8.78 -43.01
CA GLY A 198 28.20 -9.06 -42.93
C GLY A 198 28.88 -8.46 -41.71
N GLN A 199 28.16 -8.31 -40.59
CA GLN A 199 28.67 -7.83 -39.30
C GLN A 199 29.18 -8.97 -38.41
#